data_AF-R2NRA1-F1
#
_entry.id   AF-R2NRA1-F1
#
_cell.length_a   1.000
_cell.length_b   1.000
_cell.length_c   1.000
_cell.angle_alpha   90.00
_cell.angle_beta   90.00
_cell.angle_gamma   90.00
#
_symmetry.space_group_name_H-M   'P 1'
#
loop_
_entity.id
_entity.type
_entity.pdbx_description
1 polymer ?
#
loop_
_entity_poly.entity_id
_entity_poly.type
_entity_poly.pdbx_seq_one_letter_code
_entity_poly.pdbx_strand_id
1 'polypeptide(L)'
;MFHLVLILFPLILTALIIPILLFGLSSILISIFGGTATAILIKDRTVKLLLFIVFAILSMVGAVFLFPFIAIYTPLPLNYYPIVFNGLFTFIGIFSVVGIIQSRSLRNKYGKIIFLSVFSIMILAVGVLLLLQIL
;
A
#
# COMPACT_ATOMS: atom_id res chain seq x y z
N MET A 1 41.69 -6.63 -7.17
CA MET A 1 40.65 -5.56 -7.25
C MET A 1 39.33 -6.05 -7.81
N PHE A 2 39.31 -6.93 -8.82
CA PHE A 2 38.07 -7.50 -9.37
C PHE A 2 37.25 -8.33 -8.36
N HIS A 3 37.89 -9.09 -7.47
CA HIS A 3 37.20 -9.89 -6.45
C HIS A 3 36.48 -9.04 -5.39
N LEU A 4 37.03 -7.87 -5.07
CA LEU A 4 36.38 -6.91 -4.16
C LEU A 4 35.11 -6.37 -4.79
N VAL A 5 35.14 -5.98 -6.07
CA VAL A 5 33.94 -5.51 -6.80
C VAL A 5 32.88 -6.60 -6.90
N LEU A 6 33.29 -7.85 -7.17
CA LEU A 6 32.40 -9.02 -7.24
C LEU A 6 31.66 -9.32 -5.93
N ILE A 7 32.24 -9.00 -4.77
CA ILE A 7 31.63 -9.25 -3.45
C ILE A 7 30.89 -8.01 -2.95
N LEU A 8 31.49 -6.82 -3.11
CA LEU A 8 30.93 -5.57 -2.60
C LEU A 8 29.66 -5.18 -3.36
N PHE A 9 29.61 -5.43 -4.67
CA PHE A 9 28.45 -5.03 -5.49
C PHE A 9 27.16 -5.79 -5.12
N PRO A 10 27.15 -7.13 -5.01
CA PRO A 10 25.98 -7.86 -4.50
C PRO A 10 25.62 -7.50 -3.06
N LEU A 11 26.62 -7.19 -2.21
CA LEU A 11 26.38 -6.79 -0.83
C LEU A 11 25.68 -5.44 -0.73
N ILE A 12 26.08 -4.46 -1.54
CA ILE A 12 25.42 -3.14 -1.61
C ILE A 12 24.01 -3.29 -2.19
N LEU A 13 23.85 -4.13 -3.23
CA LEU A 13 22.55 -4.40 -3.83
C LEU A 13 21.57 -5.01 -2.82
N THR A 14 22.02 -6.02 -2.06
CA THR A 14 21.19 -6.65 -1.02
C THR A 14 20.89 -5.69 0.14
N ALA A 15 21.89 -4.90 0.58
CA ALA A 15 21.71 -3.88 1.62
C ALA A 15 20.70 -2.79 1.23
N LEU A 16 20.47 -2.56 -0.07
CA LEU A 16 19.48 -1.59 -0.56
C LEU A 16 18.10 -2.25 -0.79
N ILE A 17 18.07 -3.46 -1.34
CA ILE A 17 16.83 -4.19 -1.65
C ILE A 17 16.09 -4.63 -0.37
N ILE A 18 16.81 -5.22 0.59
CA ILE A 18 16.21 -5.76 1.82
C ILE A 18 15.39 -4.72 2.60
N PRO A 19 15.89 -3.49 2.89
CA PRO A 19 15.12 -2.51 3.63
C PRO A 19 13.89 -2.00 2.87
N ILE A 20 13.95 -1.91 1.53
CA ILE A 20 12.78 -1.54 0.70
C ILE A 20 11.69 -2.61 0.84
N LEU A 21 12.09 -3.88 0.79
CA LEU A 21 11.18 -5.02 0.89
C LEU A 21 10.59 -5.13 2.31
N LEU A 22 11.40 -4.94 3.35
CA LEU A 22 10.95 -4.85 4.74
C LEU A 22 9.97 -3.69 4.94
N PHE A 23 10.25 -2.52 4.37
CA PHE A 23 9.38 -1.35 4.45
C PHE A 23 8.03 -1.61 3.77
N GLY A 24 8.04 -2.20 2.58
CA GLY A 24 6.84 -2.59 1.85
C GLY A 24 5.96 -3.58 2.65
N LEU A 25 6.55 -4.63 3.21
CA LEU A 25 5.82 -5.61 4.02
C LEU A 25 5.30 -5.02 5.34
N SER A 26 6.16 -4.29 6.07
CA SER A 26 5.78 -3.70 7.37
C SER A 26 4.69 -2.65 7.22
N SER A 27 4.72 -1.80 6.19
CA SER A 27 3.67 -0.82 5.93
C SER A 27 2.31 -1.48 5.66
N ILE A 28 2.27 -2.58 4.90
CA ILE A 28 1.04 -3.36 4.69
C ILE A 28 0.55 -3.97 6.01
N LEU A 29 1.43 -4.62 6.77
CA LEU A 29 1.07 -5.22 8.06
C LEU A 29 0.52 -4.18 9.03
N ILE A 30 1.22 -3.05 9.18
CA ILE A 30 0.78 -1.92 10.02
C ILE A 30 -0.57 -1.38 9.53
N SER A 31 -0.82 -1.33 8.22
CA SER A 31 -2.12 -0.89 7.70
C SER A 31 -3.27 -1.83 8.08
N ILE A 32 -3.02 -3.14 8.09
CA ILE A 32 -4.03 -4.16 8.44
C ILE A 32 -4.30 -4.14 9.94
N PHE A 33 -3.24 -4.20 10.77
CA PHE A 33 -3.38 -4.16 12.22
C PHE A 33 -3.88 -2.80 12.71
N GLY A 34 -3.41 -1.70 12.13
CA GLY A 34 -3.88 -0.35 12.42
C GLY A 34 -5.32 -0.14 11.99
N GLY A 35 -5.69 -0.60 10.79
CA GLY A 35 -7.08 -0.53 10.29
C GLY A 35 -8.06 -1.32 11.16
N THR A 36 -7.69 -2.54 11.57
CA THR A 36 -8.53 -3.36 12.46
C THR A 36 -8.61 -2.77 13.88
N ALA A 37 -7.49 -2.31 14.43
CA ALA A 37 -7.46 -1.64 15.73
C ALA A 37 -8.34 -0.39 15.73
N THR A 38 -8.31 0.43 14.68
CA THR A 38 -9.17 1.61 14.58
C THR A 38 -10.64 1.28 14.36
N ALA A 39 -10.95 0.17 13.67
CA ALA A 39 -12.31 -0.34 13.58
C ALA A 39 -12.90 -0.66 14.97
N ILE A 40 -12.10 -1.28 15.84
CA ILE A 40 -12.54 -1.80 17.14
C ILE A 40 -12.47 -0.74 18.25
N LEU A 41 -11.33 -0.05 18.40
CA LEU A 41 -11.01 0.76 19.57
C LEU A 41 -11.55 2.19 19.52
N ILE A 42 -11.64 2.77 18.32
CA ILE A 42 -12.01 4.18 18.20
C ILE A 42 -13.54 4.30 18.13
N LYS A 43 -14.13 5.03 19.08
CA LYS A 43 -15.58 5.35 19.05
C LYS A 43 -15.89 6.57 18.19
N ASP A 44 -14.97 7.54 18.14
CA ASP A 44 -15.17 8.75 17.34
C ASP A 44 -15.22 8.40 15.84
N ARG A 45 -16.34 8.76 15.22
CA ARG A 45 -16.65 8.45 13.84
C ARG A 45 -15.82 9.25 12.83
N THR A 46 -15.31 10.42 13.21
CA THR A 46 -14.52 11.31 12.35
C THR A 46 -13.06 10.89 12.35
N VAL A 47 -12.50 10.70 13.54
CA VAL A 47 -11.12 10.22 13.76
C VAL A 47 -10.93 8.83 13.14
N LYS A 48 -11.91 7.93 13.32
CA LYS A 48 -11.91 6.60 12.71
C LYS A 48 -11.78 6.67 11.19
N LEU A 49 -12.51 7.58 10.54
CA LEU A 49 -12.55 7.68 9.09
C LEU A 49 -11.21 8.23 8.55
N LEU A 50 -10.67 9.26 9.20
CA LEU A 50 -9.37 9.81 8.84
C LEU A 50 -8.27 8.75 8.96
N LEU A 51 -8.27 7.96 10.04
CA LEU A 51 -7.30 6.89 10.24
C LEU A 51 -7.44 5.78 9.20
N PHE A 52 -8.66 5.40 8.79
CA PHE A 52 -8.83 4.46 7.69
C PHE A 52 -8.22 4.97 6.39
N ILE A 53 -8.35 6.26 6.08
CA ILE A 53 -7.71 6.85 4.89
C ILE A 53 -6.19 6.79 5.00
N VAL A 54 -5.64 7.12 6.16
CA VAL A 54 -4.19 7.04 6.39
C VAL A 54 -3.68 5.61 6.23
N PHE A 55 -4.38 4.61 6.80
CA PHE A 55 -4.01 3.20 6.63
C PHE A 55 -4.20 2.72 5.19
N ALA A 56 -5.21 3.19 4.47
CA ALA A 56 -5.37 2.91 3.05
C ALA A 56 -4.18 3.40 2.21
N ILE A 57 -3.77 4.65 2.43
CA ILE A 57 -2.60 5.23 1.77
C ILE A 57 -1.35 4.44 2.14
N LEU A 58 -1.17 4.11 3.43
CA LEU A 58 -0.01 3.35 3.89
C LEU A 58 0.06 1.95 3.26
N SER A 59 -1.07 1.28 3.10
CA SER A 59 -1.19 -0.01 2.40
C SER A 59 -0.79 0.09 0.93
N MET A 60 -1.29 1.12 0.23
CA MET A 60 -0.98 1.37 -1.18
C MET A 60 0.50 1.73 -1.39
N VAL A 61 1.08 2.52 -0.49
CA VAL A 61 2.51 2.83 -0.49
C VAL A 61 3.32 1.55 -0.34
N GLY A 62 2.95 0.68 0.60
CA GLY A 62 3.57 -0.64 0.74
C GLY A 62 3.48 -1.50 -0.52
N ALA A 63 2.32 -1.51 -1.17
CA ALA A 63 2.12 -2.21 -2.44
C ALA A 63 3.01 -1.66 -3.55
N VAL A 64 3.20 -0.33 -3.66
CA VAL A 64 4.11 0.30 -4.63
C VAL A 64 5.55 -0.18 -4.44
N PHE A 65 6.01 -0.32 -3.20
CA PHE A 65 7.36 -0.82 -2.90
C PHE A 65 7.53 -2.31 -3.18
N LEU A 66 6.49 -3.12 -3.03
CA LEU A 66 6.55 -4.56 -3.29
C LEU A 66 6.31 -4.93 -4.76
N PHE A 67 5.52 -4.13 -5.49
CA PHE A 67 5.14 -4.39 -6.88
C PHE A 67 6.29 -4.72 -7.85
N PRO A 68 7.44 -3.99 -7.86
CA PRO A 68 8.58 -4.36 -8.72
C PRO A 68 9.12 -5.76 -8.43
N PHE A 69 9.08 -6.21 -7.18
CA PHE A 69 9.49 -7.56 -6.82
C PHE A 69 8.45 -8.59 -7.26
N ILE A 70 7.15 -8.32 -7.04
CA ILE A 70 6.05 -9.20 -7.46
C ILE A 70 6.07 -9.40 -8.99
N ALA A 71 6.29 -8.33 -9.76
CA ALA A 71 6.30 -8.36 -11.21
C ALA A 71 7.44 -9.20 -11.81
N ILE A 72 8.55 -9.39 -11.08
CA ILE A 72 9.66 -10.25 -11.52
C ILE A 72 9.32 -11.74 -11.37
N TYR A 73 8.53 -12.10 -10.35
CA TYR A 73 8.19 -13.50 -10.05
C TYR A 73 6.87 -13.97 -10.67
N THR A 74 6.07 -13.06 -11.23
CA THR A 74 4.79 -13.37 -11.86
C THR A 74 4.92 -13.31 -13.39
N PRO A 75 4.28 -14.21 -14.15
CA PRO A 75 4.28 -14.20 -15.62
C PRO A 75 3.35 -13.10 -16.17
N LEU A 76 3.37 -11.92 -15.57
CA LEU A 76 2.59 -10.76 -15.99
C LEU A 76 3.30 -10.08 -17.17
N PRO A 77 2.59 -9.77 -18.28
CA PRO A 77 3.21 -9.06 -19.39
C PRO A 77 3.72 -7.69 -18.91
N LEU A 78 4.97 -7.34 -19.27
CA LEU A 78 5.63 -6.09 -18.85
C LEU A 78 4.82 -4.82 -19.17
N ASN A 79 3.91 -4.88 -20.15
CA ASN A 79 3.01 -3.78 -20.49
C ASN A 79 1.99 -3.45 -19.38
N TYR A 80 1.68 -4.38 -18.48
CA TYR A 80 0.80 -4.13 -17.33
C TYR A 80 1.50 -3.41 -16.18
N TYR A 81 2.84 -3.47 -16.13
CA TYR A 81 3.63 -2.83 -15.08
C TYR A 81 3.35 -1.32 -14.94
N PRO A 82 3.48 -0.49 -16.01
CA PRO A 82 3.21 0.95 -15.92
C PRO A 82 1.74 1.24 -15.60
N ILE A 83 0.80 0.40 -16.05
CA ILE A 83 -0.63 0.59 -15.82
C ILE A 83 -0.95 0.44 -14.32
N VAL A 84 -0.48 -0.64 -13.70
CA VAL A 84 -0.74 -0.90 -12.27
C VAL A 84 -0.01 0.12 -11.40
N PHE A 85 1.24 0.44 -11.73
CA PHE A 85 2.03 1.42 -10.98
C PHE A 85 1.41 2.83 -11.04
N ASN A 86 1.05 3.30 -12.23
CA ASN A 86 0.38 4.60 -12.40
C ASN A 86 -1.00 4.61 -11.72
N GLY A 87 -1.73 3.49 -11.78
CA GLY A 87 -3.00 3.30 -11.08
C GLY A 87 -2.84 3.47 -9.56
N LEU A 88 -1.88 2.78 -8.95
CA LEU A 88 -1.59 2.91 -7.52
C LEU A 88 -1.25 4.35 -7.13
N PHE A 89 -0.40 5.03 -7.90
CA PHE A 89 -0.07 6.44 -7.65
C PHE A 89 -1.26 7.38 -7.77
N THR A 90 -2.12 7.19 -8.77
CA THR A 90 -3.34 7.99 -8.92
C THR A 90 -4.29 7.76 -7.75
N PHE A 91 -4.47 6.50 -7.31
CA PHE A 91 -5.27 6.21 -6.12
C PHE A 91 -4.70 6.86 -4.87
N ILE A 92 -3.39 6.76 -4.61
CA ILE A 92 -2.75 7.45 -3.48
C ILE A 92 -3.03 8.95 -3.50
N GLY A 93 -2.93 9.58 -4.68
CA GLY A 93 -3.25 11.00 -4.86
C GLY A 93 -4.71 11.32 -4.53
N ILE A 94 -5.66 10.54 -5.07
CA ILE A 94 -7.10 10.71 -4.81
C ILE A 94 -7.40 10.54 -3.31
N PHE A 95 -6.89 9.47 -2.68
CA PHE A 95 -7.08 9.20 -1.25
C PHE A 95 -6.49 10.32 -0.39
N SER A 96 -5.34 10.88 -0.77
CA SER A 96 -4.71 12.00 -0.05
C SER A 96 -5.55 13.28 -0.14
N VAL A 97 -6.03 13.64 -1.33
CA VAL A 97 -6.90 14.81 -1.54
C VAL A 97 -8.20 14.65 -0.75
N VAL A 98 -8.81 13.47 -0.78
CA VAL A 98 -10.04 13.24 -0.02
C VAL A 98 -9.78 13.25 1.49
N GLY A 99 -8.66 12.69 1.96
CA GLY A 99 -8.26 12.79 3.37
C GLY A 99 -8.16 14.24 3.85
N ILE A 100 -7.60 15.12 3.03
CA ILE A 100 -7.50 16.58 3.32
C ILE A 100 -8.88 17.25 3.27
N ILE A 101 -9.72 16.92 2.29
CA ILE A 101 -11.08 17.48 2.21
C ILE A 101 -11.92 17.02 3.40
N GLN A 102 -11.76 15.78 3.82
CA GLN A 102 -12.53 15.19 4.92
C GLN A 102 -12.06 15.65 6.30
N SER A 103 -10.77 15.98 6.46
CA SER A 103 -10.29 16.65 7.67
C SER A 103 -10.85 18.08 7.79
N ARG A 104 -11.14 18.74 6.65
CA ARG A 104 -11.74 20.08 6.61
C ARG A 104 -13.28 20.08 6.63
N SER A 105 -13.93 19.09 6.04
CA SER A 105 -15.38 19.01 5.85
C SER A 105 -16.00 17.95 6.77
N LEU A 106 -16.28 18.35 8.01
CA LEU A 106 -16.75 17.47 9.09
C LEU A 106 -18.26 17.12 9.03
N ARG A 107 -18.90 17.06 7.86
CA ARG A 107 -20.39 16.95 7.84
C ARG A 107 -21.06 16.06 6.80
N ASN A 108 -20.37 15.44 5.85
CA ASN A 108 -21.07 14.67 4.82
C ASN A 108 -21.14 13.15 5.10
N LYS A 109 -22.36 12.63 5.34
CA LYS A 109 -22.62 11.19 5.61
C LYS A 109 -22.37 10.28 4.41
N TYR A 110 -22.51 10.77 3.17
CA TYR A 110 -22.49 9.94 1.97
C TYR A 110 -21.07 9.56 1.49
N GLY A 111 -20.08 10.45 1.65
CA GLY A 111 -18.69 10.13 1.30
C GLY A 111 -18.11 8.96 2.10
N LYS A 112 -18.69 8.69 3.28
CA LYS A 112 -18.24 7.68 4.22
C LYS A 112 -18.49 6.24 3.78
N ILE A 113 -19.66 5.97 3.18
CA ILE A 113 -20.05 4.62 2.74
C ILE A 113 -19.28 4.23 1.48
N ILE A 114 -19.13 5.20 0.56
CA ILE A 114 -18.38 5.03 -0.68
C ILE A 114 -16.89 4.80 -0.35
N PHE A 115 -16.32 5.51 0.63
CA PHE A 115 -14.93 5.30 1.04
C PHE A 115 -14.65 3.93 1.65
N LEU A 116 -15.53 3.49 2.56
CA LEU A 116 -15.37 2.19 3.20
C LEU A 116 -15.47 1.05 2.17
N SER A 117 -16.37 1.17 1.19
CA SER A 117 -16.50 0.15 0.15
C SER A 117 -15.27 0.12 -0.78
N VAL A 118 -14.77 1.29 -1.22
CA VAL A 118 -13.57 1.34 -2.07
C VAL A 118 -12.33 0.83 -1.33
N PHE A 119 -12.16 1.15 -0.04
CA PHE A 119 -11.07 0.63 0.78
C PHE A 119 -11.14 -0.89 0.94
N SER A 120 -12.33 -1.44 1.20
CA SER A 120 -12.54 -2.88 1.32
C SER A 120 -12.21 -3.61 0.01
N ILE A 121 -12.66 -3.06 -1.13
CA ILE A 121 -12.35 -3.61 -2.47
C ILE A 121 -10.85 -3.57 -2.75
N MET A 122 -10.16 -2.49 -2.36
CA MET A 122 -8.71 -2.37 -2.53
C MET A 122 -7.93 -3.36 -1.66
N ILE A 123 -8.28 -3.54 -0.39
CA ILE A 123 -7.67 -4.57 0.45
C ILE A 123 -7.89 -5.96 -0.16
N LEU A 124 -9.10 -6.23 -0.65
CA LEU A 124 -9.43 -7.51 -1.26
C LEU A 124 -8.61 -7.75 -2.54
N ALA A 125 -8.42 -6.72 -3.37
CA ALA A 125 -7.57 -6.80 -4.57
C ALA A 125 -6.09 -7.04 -4.23
N VAL A 126 -5.54 -6.33 -3.24
CA VAL A 126 -4.17 -6.53 -2.76
C VAL A 126 -4.00 -7.92 -2.13
N GLY A 127 -4.99 -8.37 -1.36
CA GLY A 127 -5.02 -9.70 -0.77
C GLY A 127 -5.04 -10.81 -1.81
N VAL A 128 -5.86 -10.68 -2.86
CA VAL A 128 -5.90 -11.62 -3.99
C VAL A 128 -4.55 -11.64 -4.73
N LEU A 129 -3.93 -10.48 -4.96
CA LEU A 129 -2.60 -10.38 -5.58
C LEU A 129 -1.52 -11.11 -4.76
N LEU A 130 -1.54 -10.96 -3.43
CA LEU A 130 -0.64 -11.68 -2.53
C LEU A 130 -0.90 -13.19 -2.51
N LEU A 131 -2.17 -13.62 -2.58
CA LEU A 131 -2.54 -15.04 -2.61
C LEU A 131 -2.08 -15.71 -3.91
N LEU A 132 -2.21 -15.01 -5.03
CA LEU A 132 -1.68 -15.41 -6.35
C LEU A 132 -0.15 -15.52 -6.36
N GLN A 133 0.53 -14.98 -5.36
CA GLN A 133 1.98 -15.05 -5.21
C GLN A 133 2.43 -16.32 -4.44
N ILE A 134 1.53 -16.95 -3.70
CA ILE A 134 1.80 -18.16 -2.88
C ILE A 134 1.41 -19.45 -3.64
N LEU A 135 0.45 -19.35 -4.57
CA LEU A 135 -0.06 -20.47 -5.37
C LEU A 135 0.72 -20.64 -6.67
#